data_AF-A0A7G1III5-F1
#
_entry.id   AF-A0A7G1III5-F1
#
_cell.length_a   1.000
_cell.length_b   1.000
_cell.length_c   1.000
_cell.angle_alpha   90.00
_cell.angle_beta   90.00
_cell.angle_gamma   90.00
#
_symmetry.space_group_name_H-M   'P 1'
#
loop_
_entity.id
_entity.type
_entity.pdbx_description
1 polymer ?
#
loop_
_entity_poly.entity_id
_entity_poly.type
_entity_poly.pdbx_seq_one_letter_code
_entity_poly.pdbx_strand_id
1 'polypeptide(L)'
;MHNSLSGENSTLCLDVDWVVGGCMSVDPAHKTEPFRVDCNDASAPHRQRATQILENLEPPVTADQCASGVGYTYTQRRFAVCVEDVTNGPRT
;
A
#
# COMPACT_ATOMS: atom_id res chain seq x y z
N MET A 1 -37.79 10.92 14.12
CA MET A 1 -36.72 11.43 13.25
C MET A 1 -35.55 11.80 14.14
N HIS A 2 -34.45 11.04 14.09
CA HIS A 2 -33.22 11.37 14.82
C HIS A 2 -32.25 12.00 13.83
N ASN A 3 -32.00 13.29 13.99
CA ASN A 3 -30.99 14.02 13.23
C ASN A 3 -29.67 13.85 14.00
N SER A 4 -28.71 13.12 13.43
CA SER A 4 -27.38 12.91 14.01
C SER A 4 -26.33 13.55 13.12
N LEU A 5 -25.36 14.18 13.78
CA LEU A 5 -24.43 15.17 13.27
C LEU A 5 -23.59 14.68 12.08
N SER A 6 -23.55 15.55 11.08
CA SER A 6 -22.54 15.71 10.04
C SER A 6 -21.10 15.61 10.56
N GLY A 7 -20.31 14.76 9.92
CA GLY A 7 -18.88 14.59 10.14
C GLY A 7 -18.47 13.29 9.46
N GLU A 8 -17.50 13.38 8.57
CA GLU A 8 -17.04 12.35 7.63
C GLU A 8 -16.59 11.06 8.34
N ASN A 9 -17.54 10.24 8.75
CA ASN A 9 -17.30 8.91 9.30
C ASN A 9 -17.59 7.85 8.24
N SER A 10 -17.08 8.05 7.01
CA SER A 10 -16.67 6.89 6.25
C SER A 10 -15.33 6.47 6.85
N THR A 11 -15.35 5.59 7.85
CA THR A 11 -14.19 4.74 8.11
C THR A 11 -14.05 3.86 6.87
N LEU A 12 -13.43 4.42 5.84
CA LEU A 12 -13.05 3.67 4.66
C LEU A 12 -11.89 2.80 5.13
N CYS A 13 -12.11 1.50 5.15
CA CYS A 13 -11.12 0.44 5.23
C CYS A 13 -9.98 0.72 4.22
N LEU A 14 -9.02 1.56 4.61
CA LEU A 14 -7.81 1.93 3.87
C LEU A 14 -6.68 1.00 4.34
N ASP A 15 -7.01 -0.30 4.42
CA ASP A 15 -6.59 -1.34 5.39
C ASP A 15 -5.08 -1.59 5.57
N VAL A 16 -4.25 -0.86 4.84
CA VAL A 16 -2.80 -0.97 4.89
C VAL A 16 -2.19 0.38 5.24
N ASP A 17 -1.62 0.45 6.45
CA ASP A 17 -0.83 1.58 6.91
C ASP A 17 0.59 1.51 6.30
N TRP A 18 0.73 2.01 5.07
CA TRP A 18 2.02 2.09 4.39
C TRP A 18 2.93 3.11 5.06
N VAL A 19 4.16 2.69 5.37
CA VAL A 19 5.22 3.58 5.86
C VAL A 19 6.39 3.48 4.92
N VAL A 20 6.86 4.61 4.40
CA VAL A 20 8.02 4.66 3.51
C VAL A 20 9.23 4.02 4.20
N GLY A 21 9.90 3.10 3.51
CA GLY A 21 10.99 2.27 4.02
C GLY A 21 10.52 1.01 4.78
N GLY A 22 9.27 0.95 5.21
CA GLY A 22 8.68 -0.21 5.86
C GLY A 22 8.25 -1.30 4.87
N CYS A 23 8.19 -2.55 5.35
CA CYS A 23 7.75 -3.69 4.57
C CYS A 23 6.41 -4.27 5.03
N MET A 24 5.70 -4.80 4.04
CA MET A 24 4.44 -5.50 4.21
C MET A 24 4.48 -6.82 3.44
N SER A 25 3.95 -7.89 4.03
CA SER A 25 3.61 -9.09 3.28
C SER A 25 2.21 -8.92 2.70
N VAL A 26 2.08 -9.01 1.38
CA VAL A 26 0.78 -8.89 0.69
C VAL A 26 0.52 -10.17 -0.09
N ASP A 27 -0.56 -10.89 0.25
CA ASP A 27 -0.96 -12.09 -0.48
C ASP A 27 -1.52 -11.71 -1.87
N PRO A 28 -0.86 -12.10 -2.98
CA PRO A 28 -1.35 -11.80 -4.32
C PRO A 28 -2.67 -12.50 -4.65
N ALA A 29 -3.04 -13.54 -3.91
CA ALA A 29 -4.32 -14.22 -4.06
C ALA A 29 -5.44 -13.58 -3.21
N HIS A 30 -5.13 -12.55 -2.42
CA HIS A 30 -6.08 -11.84 -1.54
C HIS A 30 -6.86 -12.77 -0.59
N LYS A 31 -6.26 -13.89 -0.16
CA LYS A 31 -6.86 -14.84 0.80
C LYS A 31 -6.58 -14.46 2.24
N THR A 32 -5.51 -13.72 2.49
CA THR A 32 -5.13 -13.22 3.81
C THR A 32 -4.97 -11.70 3.81
N GLU A 33 -5.25 -11.09 4.95
CA GLU A 33 -5.03 -9.65 5.14
C GLU A 33 -3.53 -9.32 5.08
N PRO A 34 -3.16 -8.17 4.49
CA PRO A 34 -1.78 -7.71 4.52
C PRO A 34 -1.31 -7.42 5.95
N PHE A 35 -0.04 -7.70 6.24
CA PHE A 35 0.53 -7.45 7.57
C PHE A 35 1.97 -6.94 7.51
N ARG A 36 2.34 -6.11 8.49
CA ARG A 36 3.69 -5.54 8.61
C ARG A 36 4.71 -6.65 8.89
N VAL A 37 5.88 -6.53 8.28
CA VAL A 37 6.98 -7.49 8.46
C VAL A 37 8.34 -6.80 8.32
N ASP A 38 9.38 -7.38 8.92
CA ASP A 38 10.76 -6.97 8.61
C ASP A 38 11.08 -7.27 7.14
N CYS A 39 11.72 -6.32 6.45
CA CYS A 39 12.07 -6.49 5.04
C CYS A 39 12.98 -7.71 4.79
N ASN A 40 13.80 -8.09 5.78
CA ASN A 40 14.75 -9.18 5.72
C ASN A 40 14.18 -10.50 6.28
N ASP A 41 12.93 -10.52 6.76
CA ASP A 41 12.31 -11.76 7.25
C ASP A 41 12.01 -12.70 6.07
N ALA A 42 12.97 -13.58 5.77
CA ALA A 42 12.86 -14.56 4.70
C ALA A 42 11.72 -15.58 4.92
N SER A 43 11.15 -15.68 6.12
CA SER A 43 10.05 -16.59 6.42
C SER A 43 8.70 -16.07 5.94
N ALA A 44 8.54 -14.75 5.81
CA ALA A 44 7.32 -14.15 5.32
C ALA A 44 7.31 -14.09 3.79
N PRO A 45 6.24 -14.53 3.12
CA PRO A 45 6.15 -14.50 1.66
C PRO A 45 5.82 -13.09 1.14
N HIS A 46 6.03 -12.87 -0.16
CA HIS A 46 5.51 -11.70 -0.90
C HIS A 46 5.75 -10.35 -0.22
N ARG A 47 7.00 -10.12 0.20
CA ARG A 47 7.36 -8.91 0.93
C ARG A 47 7.55 -7.76 -0.04
N GLN A 48 6.91 -6.65 0.29
CA GLN A 48 6.97 -5.43 -0.49
C GLN A 48 7.35 -4.25 0.39
N ARG A 49 8.34 -3.48 -0.04
CA ARG A 49 8.77 -2.26 0.64
C ARG A 49 8.11 -1.06 -0.01
N ALA A 50 7.49 -0.19 0.79
CA ALA A 50 7.05 1.11 0.28
C ALA A 50 8.26 2.01 0.05
N THR A 51 8.42 2.48 -1.18
CA THR A 51 9.53 3.34 -1.57
C THR A 51 9.14 4.81 -1.61
N GLN A 52 7.87 5.09 -1.93
CA GLN A 52 7.34 6.44 -2.03
C GLN A 52 5.82 6.45 -1.93
N ILE A 53 5.25 7.54 -1.45
CA ILE A 53 3.82 7.82 -1.51
C ILE A 53 3.65 9.04 -2.41
N LEU A 54 2.98 8.85 -3.54
CA LEU A 54 2.64 9.89 -4.49
C LEU A 54 1.26 10.45 -4.17
N GLU A 55 1.15 11.72 -3.84
CA GLU A 55 -0.10 12.37 -3.45
C GLU A 55 -0.61 13.35 -4.52
N ASN A 56 -1.89 13.74 -4.41
CA ASN A 56 -2.53 14.73 -5.29
C ASN A 56 -2.43 14.38 -6.78
N LEU A 57 -2.58 13.11 -7.11
CA LEU A 57 -2.47 12.61 -8.47
C LEU A 57 -3.67 13.00 -9.32
N GLU A 58 -3.41 13.38 -10.56
CA GLU A 58 -4.44 13.64 -11.57
C GLU A 58 -5.11 12.32 -11.99
N PRO A 59 -6.44 12.27 -12.20
CA PRO A 59 -7.12 11.09 -12.73
C PRO A 59 -6.75 10.82 -14.21
N PRO A 60 -6.60 9.55 -14.63
CA PRO A 60 -6.67 8.34 -13.81
C PRO A 60 -5.41 8.15 -12.95
N VAL A 61 -5.60 7.75 -11.70
CA VAL A 61 -4.49 7.40 -10.79
C VAL A 61 -3.94 6.04 -11.20
N THR A 62 -2.69 5.98 -11.68
CA THR A 62 -2.04 4.74 -12.13
C THR A 62 -0.74 4.47 -11.39
N ALA A 63 -0.34 3.20 -11.33
CA ALA A 63 0.93 2.77 -10.73
C ALA A 63 2.15 3.05 -11.63
N ASP A 64 1.93 3.43 -12.91
CA ASP A 64 3.01 3.71 -13.88
C ASP A 64 3.86 4.92 -13.48
N GLN A 65 3.35 5.77 -12.59
CA GLN A 65 4.06 6.91 -12.03
C GLN A 65 5.13 6.50 -11.00
N CYS A 66 5.11 5.23 -10.56
CA CYS A 66 6.14 4.67 -9.69
C CYS A 66 7.39 4.31 -10.50
N ALA A 67 8.58 4.59 -9.95
CA ALA A 67 9.84 4.28 -10.61
C ALA A 67 10.02 2.78 -10.91
N SER A 68 9.46 1.90 -10.07
CA SER A 68 9.42 0.45 -10.28
C SER A 68 8.35 0.02 -11.29
N GLY A 69 7.42 0.90 -11.66
CA GLY A 69 6.18 0.57 -12.36
C GLY A 69 5.17 -0.23 -11.51
N VAL A 70 5.46 -0.46 -10.23
CA VAL A 70 4.62 -1.26 -9.33
C VAL A 70 4.19 -0.41 -8.13
N GLY A 71 2.89 -0.44 -7.85
CA GLY A 71 2.32 0.32 -6.74
C GLY A 71 0.84 0.03 -6.52
N TYR A 72 0.34 0.42 -5.35
CA TYR A 72 -1.06 0.34 -4.98
C TYR A 72 -1.72 1.69 -5.19
N THR A 73 -2.77 1.72 -6.03
CA THR A 73 -3.47 2.96 -6.37
C THR A 73 -4.70 3.15 -5.49
N TYR A 74 -4.87 4.36 -4.99
CA TYR A 74 -6.01 4.78 -4.18
C TYR A 74 -6.75 5.89 -4.92
N THR A 75 -7.53 5.48 -5.92
CA THR A 75 -8.18 6.38 -6.90
C THR A 75 -9.08 7.43 -6.26
N GLN A 76 -9.87 7.03 -5.25
CA GLN A 76 -10.81 7.91 -4.54
C GLN A 76 -10.11 9.03 -3.77
N ARG A 77 -8.88 8.78 -3.28
CA ARG A 77 -8.08 9.72 -2.49
C ARG A 77 -6.94 10.34 -3.30
N ARG A 78 -6.82 10.03 -4.59
CA ARG A 78 -5.81 10.57 -5.51
C ARG A 78 -4.37 10.40 -5.02
N PHE A 79 -4.04 9.21 -4.54
CA PHE A 79 -2.65 8.88 -4.21
C PHE A 79 -2.28 7.46 -4.65
N ALA A 80 -0.99 7.18 -4.76
CA ALA A 80 -0.46 5.85 -5.05
C ALA A 80 0.72 5.56 -4.10
N VAL A 81 0.83 4.32 -3.66
CA VAL A 81 1.99 3.85 -2.89
C VAL A 81 2.87 3.04 -3.81
N CYS A 82 4.06 3.56 -4.08
CA CYS A 82 5.06 2.89 -4.88
C CYS A 82 5.78 1.86 -4.03
N VAL A 83 5.93 0.66 -4.60
CA VAL A 83 6.53 -0.46 -3.88
C VAL A 83 7.58 -1.15 -4.73
N GLU A 84 8.44 -1.91 -4.06
CA GLU A 84 9.37 -2.84 -4.68
C GLU A 84 9.27 -4.20 -3.99
N ASP A 85 9.47 -5.27 -4.76
CA ASP A 85 9.60 -6.61 -4.19
C ASP A 85 10.95 -6.76 -3.49
N VAL A 86 10.92 -7.16 -2.22
CA VAL A 86 12.11 -7.45 -1.43
C VAL A 86 12.20 -8.94 -1.05
N THR A 87 11.34 -9.76 -1.65
CA THR A 87 11.37 -11.21 -1.52
C THR A 87 12.71 -11.75 -2.04
N ASN A 88 13.28 -11.11 -3.06
CA ASN A 88 14.61 -11.37 -3.61
C ASN A 88 15.63 -10.27 -3.27
N GLY A 89 15.67 -9.78 -2.03
CA GLY A 89 16.71 -8.84 -1.57
C GLY A 89 18.13 -9.28 -1.97
N PRO A 90 19.10 -8.35 -2.07
CA PRO A 90 20.42 -8.67 -2.60
C PRO A 90 21.01 -9.84 -1.82
N ARG A 91 21.26 -10.95 -2.53
CA ARG A 91 22.08 -12.06 -2.02
C ARG A 91 23.46 -11.46 -1.77
N THR A 92 23.74 -11.08 -0.52
CA THR A 92 25.11 -10.79 -0.07
C THR A 92 25.91 -12.08 -0.04
#